data_AF-Q0IWH2-F1
#
_entry.id   AF-Q0IWH2-F1
#
_cell.length_a   1.000
_cell.length_b   1.000
_cell.length_c   1.000
_cell.angle_alpha   90.00
_cell.angle_beta   90.00
_cell.angle_gamma   90.00
#
_symmetry.space_group_name_H-M   'P 1'
#
loop_
_entity.id
_entity.type
_entity.pdbx_description
1 polymer ?
#
loop_
_entity_poly.entity_id
_entity_poly.type
_entity_poly.pdbx_seq_one_letter_code
_entity_poly.pdbx_strand_id
1 'polypeptide(L)'
;MALAAAPLLRLPISPPSPPPAQTPPPLLACNSVNGVRLRPQRSRQPRRAAAAAATASLAADTERRKHELLRAVQETGRGFAASPDQRASIEEAIVSVEELGAGEGSPLDLAALDGTWRLCYTSASDVRVLFEAAERLPLLQVTSVCSSISLTNSTII
;
A
#
# COMPACT_ATOMS: atom_id res chain seq x y z
N MET A 1 39.19 -18.31 30.22
CA MET A 1 39.43 -17.20 31.17
C MET A 1 38.07 -16.65 31.60
N ALA A 2 37.62 -17.04 32.79
CA ALA A 2 36.32 -16.72 33.37
C ALA A 2 36.45 -15.58 34.38
N LEU A 3 35.40 -14.74 34.52
CA LEU A 3 35.00 -14.06 35.77
C LEU A 3 33.57 -13.52 35.57
N ALA A 4 32.55 -14.22 36.09
CA ALA A 4 31.76 -13.91 37.30
C ALA A 4 30.70 -12.79 37.08
N ALA A 5 29.39 -13.02 36.96
CA ALA A 5 28.37 -13.60 37.86
C ALA A 5 27.84 -12.63 38.96
N ALA A 6 26.70 -11.96 38.65
CA ALA A 6 25.45 -11.70 39.44
C ALA A 6 25.52 -11.15 40.91
N PRO A 7 24.40 -10.85 41.64
CA PRO A 7 23.02 -10.43 41.30
C PRO A 7 22.47 -9.23 42.15
N LEU A 8 21.27 -8.77 41.75
CA LEU A 8 20.12 -8.22 42.51
C LEU A 8 20.28 -7.77 43.98
N LEU A 9 19.89 -6.52 44.27
CA LEU A 9 19.28 -6.15 45.56
C LEU A 9 18.00 -5.32 45.39
N ARG A 10 17.04 -5.65 46.24
CA ARG A 10 15.61 -5.35 46.22
C ARG A 10 15.29 -4.50 47.46
N LEU A 11 14.68 -3.32 47.24
CA LEU A 11 13.80 -2.48 48.10
C LEU A 11 14.17 -2.22 49.60
N PRO A 12 13.79 -1.04 50.13
CA PRO A 12 12.56 -1.06 50.93
C PRO A 12 11.56 0.05 50.59
N ILE A 13 10.30 -0.37 50.63
CA ILE A 13 9.07 0.43 50.64
C ILE A 13 9.01 1.17 51.99
N SER A 14 8.76 2.48 51.96
CA SER A 14 8.38 3.25 53.15
C SER A 14 6.86 3.52 53.11
N PRO A 15 6.13 3.29 54.21
CA PRO A 15 4.68 3.50 54.27
C PRO A 15 4.29 4.98 54.42
N PRO A 16 3.07 5.38 54.00
CA PRO A 16 2.61 6.76 54.01
C PRO A 16 2.16 7.24 55.41
N SER A 17 2.42 8.51 55.70
CA SER A 17 1.90 9.20 56.89
C SER A 17 0.45 9.66 56.68
N PRO A 18 -0.46 9.55 57.66
CA PRO A 18 -1.89 9.87 57.49
C PRO A 18 -2.20 11.38 57.61
N PRO A 19 -3.20 11.90 56.89
CA PRO A 19 -3.69 13.28 57.04
C PRO A 19 -4.64 13.41 58.26
N PRO A 20 -4.67 14.57 58.95
CA PRO A 20 -5.62 14.81 60.03
C PRO A 20 -7.06 15.03 59.52
N ALA A 21 -7.99 14.58 60.35
CA ALA A 21 -9.44 14.53 60.18
C ALA A 21 -10.06 15.87 59.76
N GLN A 22 -10.83 15.85 58.68
CA GLN A 22 -11.81 16.89 58.34
C GLN A 22 -13.21 16.28 58.47
N THR A 23 -13.96 16.77 59.45
CA THR A 23 -15.37 16.49 59.72
C THR A 23 -16.29 16.97 58.58
N PRO A 24 -17.28 16.18 58.13
CA PRO A 24 -18.23 16.62 57.10
C PRO A 24 -19.39 17.45 57.70
N PRO A 25 -19.82 18.55 57.06
CA PRO A 25 -21.11 19.19 57.35
C PRO A 25 -22.29 18.45 56.66
N PRO A 26 -23.54 18.62 57.14
CA PRO A 26 -24.63 17.70 56.88
C PRO A 26 -25.29 17.88 55.51
N LEU A 27 -25.94 16.79 55.08
CA LEU A 27 -26.71 16.63 53.86
C LEU A 27 -27.82 17.68 53.74
N LEU A 28 -27.71 18.55 52.74
CA LEU A 28 -28.83 19.29 52.18
C LEU A 28 -29.21 18.64 50.85
N ALA A 29 -30.28 17.87 50.90
CA ALA A 29 -31.03 17.44 49.73
C ALA A 29 -31.61 18.69 49.04
N CYS A 30 -31.37 18.83 47.74
CA CYS A 30 -32.17 19.69 46.87
C CYS A 30 -32.47 18.93 45.57
N ASN A 31 -33.74 18.92 45.22
CA ASN A 31 -34.36 18.09 44.19
C ASN A 31 -33.93 18.43 42.76
N SER A 32 -34.00 17.40 41.93
CA SER A 32 -34.02 17.42 40.46
C SER A 32 -34.96 18.50 39.89
N VAL A 33 -34.46 19.37 38.99
CA VAL A 33 -35.09 19.69 37.69
C VAL A 33 -34.02 20.30 36.76
N ASN A 34 -33.62 19.54 35.74
CA ASN A 34 -33.51 19.96 34.33
C ASN A 34 -32.64 18.96 33.56
N GLY A 35 -33.31 18.04 32.88
CA GLY A 35 -32.68 17.15 31.91
C GLY A 35 -32.18 17.94 30.70
N VAL A 36 -30.93 18.42 30.78
CA VAL A 36 -30.17 18.72 29.57
C VAL A 36 -29.85 17.37 28.93
N ARG A 37 -30.69 16.95 27.99
CA ARG A 37 -30.37 15.88 27.05
C ARG A 37 -29.11 16.31 26.31
N LEU A 38 -27.94 15.87 26.78
CA LEU A 38 -26.78 15.75 25.93
C LEU A 38 -27.17 14.72 24.86
N ARG A 39 -27.65 15.21 23.71
CA ARG A 39 -27.81 14.40 22.51
C ARG A 39 -26.49 13.66 22.31
N PRO A 40 -26.48 12.32 22.28
CA PRO A 40 -25.27 11.61 21.92
C PRO A 40 -24.89 12.05 20.51
N GLN A 41 -23.73 12.69 20.36
CA GLN A 41 -23.02 12.88 19.08
C GLN A 41 -22.54 11.49 18.56
N ARG A 42 -23.47 10.54 18.40
CA ARG A 42 -23.23 9.17 17.94
C ARG A 42 -23.95 8.99 16.62
N SER A 43 -23.35 9.40 15.51
CA SER A 43 -23.77 8.91 14.18
C SER A 43 -22.84 9.23 13.02
N ARG A 44 -21.90 10.18 13.13
CA ARG A 44 -20.96 10.51 12.03
C ARG A 44 -19.66 9.70 12.00
N GLN A 45 -19.27 9.12 13.14
CA GLN A 45 -18.04 8.35 13.27
C GLN A 45 -18.03 6.98 12.53
N PRO A 46 -19.09 6.13 12.60
CA PRO A 46 -19.04 4.81 11.96
C PRO A 46 -19.00 4.90 10.43
N ARG A 47 -19.66 5.91 9.84
CA ARG A 47 -19.67 6.10 8.38
C ARG A 47 -18.34 6.61 7.83
N ARG A 48 -17.63 7.47 8.57
CA ARG A 48 -16.28 7.94 8.18
C ARG A 48 -15.25 6.83 8.33
N ALA A 49 -15.32 6.05 9.42
CA ALA A 49 -14.45 4.89 9.61
C ALA A 49 -14.69 3.83 8.52
N ALA A 50 -15.94 3.55 8.15
CA ALA A 50 -16.28 2.64 7.07
C ALA A 50 -15.78 3.12 5.69
N ALA A 51 -15.90 4.42 5.39
CA ALA A 51 -15.38 4.99 4.15
C ALA A 51 -13.84 4.97 4.09
N ALA A 52 -13.16 5.23 5.21
CA ALA A 52 -11.71 5.10 5.32
C ALA A 52 -11.24 3.64 5.18
N ALA A 53 -11.98 2.68 5.76
CA ALA A 53 -11.68 1.26 5.60
C ALA A 53 -11.90 0.77 4.15
N ALA A 54 -12.95 1.24 3.47
CA ALA A 54 -13.22 0.91 2.08
C ALA A 54 -12.14 1.45 1.12
N THR A 55 -11.70 2.69 1.33
CA THR A 55 -10.60 3.28 0.53
C THR A 55 -9.26 2.59 0.78
N ALA A 56 -8.97 2.21 2.03
CA ALA A 56 -7.79 1.42 2.37
C ALA A 56 -7.82 0.02 1.74
N SER A 57 -8.99 -0.64 1.71
CA SER A 57 -9.17 -1.92 1.03
C SER A 57 -8.91 -1.80 -0.46
N LEU A 58 -9.51 -0.81 -1.13
CA LEU A 58 -9.32 -0.60 -2.56
C LEU A 58 -7.86 -0.30 -2.91
N ALA A 59 -7.15 0.48 -2.08
CA ALA A 59 -5.74 0.74 -2.24
C ALA A 59 -4.90 -0.55 -2.07
N ALA A 60 -5.22 -1.38 -1.08
CA ALA A 60 -4.55 -2.66 -0.86
C ALA A 60 -4.82 -3.67 -1.99
N ASP A 61 -6.05 -3.71 -2.50
CA ASP A 61 -6.43 -4.54 -3.65
C ASP A 61 -5.73 -4.06 -4.93
N THR A 62 -5.62 -2.74 -5.11
CA THR A 62 -4.85 -2.14 -6.22
C THR A 62 -3.39 -2.56 -6.18
N GLU A 63 -2.78 -2.43 -5.01
CA GLU A 63 -1.39 -2.80 -4.84
C GLU A 63 -1.19 -4.30 -5.04
N ARG A 64 -2.12 -5.14 -4.57
CA ARG A 64 -2.08 -6.59 -4.78
C ARG A 64 -2.09 -6.96 -6.27
N ARG A 65 -3.01 -6.40 -7.07
CA ARG A 65 -3.11 -6.73 -8.50
C ARG A 65 -1.89 -6.28 -9.28
N LYS A 66 -1.32 -5.12 -8.95
CA LYS A 66 -0.04 -4.66 -9.50
C LYS A 66 1.09 -5.64 -9.20
N HIS A 67 1.20 -6.10 -7.95
CA HIS A 67 2.21 -7.07 -7.56
C HIS A 67 2.03 -8.42 -8.27
N GLU A 68 0.79 -8.86 -8.46
CA GLU A 68 0.47 -10.08 -9.20
C GLU A 68 0.93 -10.01 -10.66
N LEU A 69 0.62 -8.91 -11.34
CA LEU A 69 1.12 -8.66 -12.70
C LEU A 69 2.66 -8.64 -12.76
N LEU A 70 3.31 -7.92 -11.84
CA LEU A 70 4.78 -7.87 -11.78
C LEU A 70 5.39 -9.25 -11.50
N ARG A 71 4.73 -10.10 -10.70
CA ARG A 71 5.15 -11.48 -10.47
C ARG A 71 5.01 -12.31 -11.74
N ALA A 72 3.86 -12.22 -12.43
CA ALA A 72 3.59 -13.00 -13.64
C ALA A 72 4.61 -12.69 -14.76
N VAL A 73 5.09 -11.45 -14.84
CA VAL A 73 6.03 -11.01 -15.88
C VAL A 73 7.49 -11.39 -15.63
N GLN A 74 7.92 -11.53 -14.38
CA GLN A 74 9.36 -11.62 -14.01
C GLN A 74 10.12 -12.77 -14.68
N GLU A 75 9.49 -13.94 -14.84
CA GLU A 75 10.16 -15.15 -15.37
C GLU A 75 9.99 -15.31 -16.89
N THR A 76 9.46 -14.31 -17.58
CA THR A 76 9.13 -14.42 -19.01
C THR A 76 10.21 -13.96 -19.97
N GLY A 77 11.28 -13.32 -19.46
CA GLY A 77 12.28 -12.66 -20.31
C GLY A 77 11.63 -11.67 -21.27
N ARG A 78 10.80 -10.73 -20.76
CA ARG A 78 10.06 -9.73 -21.56
C ARG A 78 8.97 -10.32 -22.46
N GLY A 79 8.51 -11.54 -22.19
CA GLY A 79 7.57 -12.27 -23.04
C GLY A 79 8.25 -13.18 -24.07
N PHE A 80 9.58 -13.20 -24.16
CA PHE A 80 10.31 -14.13 -25.03
C PHE A 80 10.05 -15.59 -24.63
N ALA A 81 10.33 -15.93 -23.36
CA ALA A 81 10.22 -17.27 -22.80
C ALA A 81 8.82 -17.60 -22.25
N ALA A 82 7.84 -16.69 -22.38
CA ALA A 82 6.49 -16.91 -21.87
C ALA A 82 5.78 -18.04 -22.63
N SER A 83 5.33 -19.07 -21.90
CA SER A 83 4.44 -20.11 -22.40
C SER A 83 3.05 -19.55 -22.75
N PRO A 84 2.23 -20.24 -23.56
CA PRO A 84 0.87 -19.82 -23.85
C PRO A 84 0.03 -19.58 -22.58
N ASP A 85 0.12 -20.48 -21.60
CA ASP A 85 -0.61 -20.36 -20.33
C ASP A 85 -0.13 -19.16 -19.50
N GLN A 86 1.18 -18.89 -19.50
CA GLN A 86 1.74 -17.71 -18.84
C GLN A 86 1.28 -16.42 -19.52
N ARG A 87 1.20 -16.39 -20.86
CA ARG A 87 0.67 -15.23 -21.58
C ARG A 87 -0.79 -14.97 -21.23
N ALA A 88 -1.61 -16.02 -21.22
CA ALA A 88 -3.00 -15.91 -20.80
C ALA A 88 -3.12 -15.36 -19.36
N SER A 89 -2.32 -15.89 -18.43
CA SER A 89 -2.30 -15.40 -17.04
C SER A 89 -1.83 -13.94 -16.93
N ILE A 90 -0.87 -13.51 -17.75
CA ILE A 90 -0.42 -12.11 -17.80
C ILE A 90 -1.51 -11.20 -18.37
N GLU A 91 -2.17 -11.61 -19.45
CA GLU A 91 -3.28 -10.86 -20.06
C GLU A 91 -4.43 -10.69 -19.08
N GLU A 92 -4.80 -11.74 -18.33
CA GLU A 92 -5.81 -11.65 -17.26
C GLU A 92 -5.38 -10.70 -16.13
N ALA A 93 -4.10 -10.74 -15.73
CA ALA A 93 -3.57 -9.84 -14.72
C ALA A 93 -3.54 -8.37 -15.18
N ILE A 94 -3.27 -8.11 -16.46
CA ILE A 94 -3.36 -6.77 -17.07
C ILE A 94 -4.79 -6.27 -16.98
N VAL A 95 -5.76 -7.04 -17.47
CA VAL A 95 -7.19 -6.69 -17.43
C VAL A 95 -7.63 -6.42 -15.98
N SER A 96 -7.20 -7.25 -15.04
CA SER A 96 -7.51 -7.09 -13.61
C SER A 96 -7.01 -5.77 -13.01
N VAL A 97 -5.89 -5.24 -13.52
CA VAL A 97 -5.34 -3.92 -13.15
C VAL A 97 -6.09 -2.79 -13.85
N GLU A 98 -6.44 -2.96 -15.12
CA GLU A 98 -7.20 -1.98 -15.90
C GLU A 98 -8.59 -1.74 -15.30
N GLU A 99 -9.26 -2.79 -14.82
CA GLU A 99 -10.55 -2.71 -14.14
C GLU A 99 -10.54 -1.78 -12.91
N LEU A 100 -9.39 -1.61 -12.24
CA LEU A 100 -9.26 -0.69 -11.11
C LEU A 100 -9.16 0.78 -11.55
N GLY A 101 -8.64 1.02 -12.75
CA GLY A 101 -8.48 2.34 -13.36
C GLY A 101 -9.67 2.75 -14.25
N ALA A 102 -10.54 1.80 -14.62
CA ALA A 102 -11.74 2.03 -15.43
C ALA A 102 -12.86 2.80 -14.68
N GLY A 103 -12.63 3.19 -13.42
CA GLY A 103 -13.56 4.00 -12.63
C GLY A 103 -13.58 5.46 -13.08
N GLU A 104 -14.77 5.93 -13.46
CA GLU A 104 -15.06 7.32 -13.81
C GLU A 104 -14.64 8.30 -12.69
N GLY A 105 -13.70 9.22 -12.96
CA GLY A 105 -13.55 10.38 -12.07
C GLY A 105 -12.24 11.18 -12.08
N SER A 106 -11.12 10.66 -12.58
CA SER A 106 -9.88 11.46 -12.66
C SER A 106 -9.25 11.38 -14.05
N PRO A 107 -9.02 12.51 -14.73
CA PRO A 107 -8.21 12.55 -15.94
C PRO A 107 -6.86 11.88 -15.67
N LEU A 108 -6.36 11.12 -16.65
CA LEU A 108 -5.00 10.59 -16.61
C LEU A 108 -4.03 11.77 -16.44
N ASP A 109 -3.32 11.78 -15.31
CA ASP A 109 -2.29 12.78 -15.09
C ASP A 109 -1.10 12.48 -15.99
N LEU A 110 -1.05 13.16 -17.14
CA LEU A 110 0.04 13.01 -18.10
C LEU A 110 1.38 13.40 -17.47
N ALA A 111 1.41 14.36 -16.53
CA ALA A 111 2.62 14.76 -15.82
C ALA A 111 3.24 13.61 -15.03
N ALA A 112 2.42 12.71 -14.50
CA ALA A 112 2.88 11.50 -13.84
C ALA A 112 3.48 10.45 -14.80
N LEU A 113 3.27 10.60 -16.11
CA LEU A 113 3.84 9.75 -17.15
C LEU A 113 5.18 10.26 -17.69
N ASP A 114 5.57 11.51 -17.39
CA ASP A 114 6.84 12.07 -17.86
C ASP A 114 8.03 11.30 -17.25
N GLY A 115 8.95 10.85 -18.11
CA GLY A 115 10.14 10.13 -17.67
C GLY A 115 10.55 8.95 -18.55
N THR A 116 11.46 8.14 -18.02
CA THR A 116 11.99 6.94 -18.69
C THR A 116 11.31 5.69 -18.15
N TRP A 117 10.65 4.97 -19.05
CA TRP A 117 9.90 3.75 -18.78
C TRP A 117 10.70 2.55 -19.24
N ARG A 118 10.84 1.55 -18.37
CA ARG A 118 11.39 0.25 -18.75
C ARG A 118 10.24 -0.63 -19.25
N LEU A 119 10.35 -1.11 -20.48
CA LEU A 119 9.45 -2.16 -20.96
C LEU A 119 9.65 -3.39 -20.09
N CYS A 120 8.64 -3.95 -19.43
CA CYS A 120 8.78 -5.18 -18.62
C CYS A 120 8.25 -6.43 -19.34
N TYR A 121 7.25 -6.25 -20.20
CA TYR A 121 6.59 -7.31 -20.95
C TYR A 121 6.10 -6.78 -22.29
N THR A 122 6.14 -7.61 -23.33
CA THR A 122 5.47 -7.33 -24.60
C THR A 122 4.95 -8.61 -25.24
N SER A 123 3.74 -8.55 -25.80
CA SER A 123 3.19 -9.61 -26.65
C SER A 123 3.55 -9.41 -28.13
N ALA A 124 4.15 -8.27 -28.50
CA ALA A 124 4.48 -7.92 -29.88
C ALA A 124 5.57 -8.84 -30.45
N SER A 125 5.22 -9.65 -31.45
CA SER A 125 6.10 -10.61 -32.10
C SER A 125 7.38 -9.96 -32.68
N ASP A 126 7.25 -8.76 -33.24
CA ASP A 126 8.37 -8.03 -33.88
C ASP A 126 9.44 -7.56 -32.90
N VAL A 127 9.07 -7.37 -31.63
CA VAL A 127 10.01 -7.02 -30.56
C VAL A 127 10.60 -8.30 -29.95
N ARG A 128 9.82 -9.39 -29.92
CA ARG A 128 10.26 -10.68 -29.37
C ARG A 128 11.40 -11.31 -30.18
N VAL A 129 11.42 -11.13 -31.51
CA VAL A 129 12.54 -11.60 -32.35
C VAL A 129 13.86 -10.90 -32.00
N LEU A 130 13.82 -9.67 -31.48
CA LEU A 130 15.04 -8.97 -31.04
C LEU A 130 15.62 -9.61 -29.78
N PHE A 131 14.77 -10.05 -28.85
CA PHE A 131 15.21 -10.78 -27.67
C PHE A 131 15.69 -12.20 -28.01
N GLU A 132 15.04 -12.87 -28.97
CA GLU A 132 15.52 -14.15 -29.49
C GLU A 132 16.92 -14.01 -30.13
N ALA A 133 17.11 -12.97 -30.95
CA ALA A 133 18.39 -12.70 -31.60
C ALA A 133 19.48 -12.39 -30.57
N ALA A 134 19.16 -11.67 -29.50
CA ALA A 134 20.08 -11.37 -28.41
C ALA A 134 20.55 -12.62 -27.65
N GLU A 135 19.67 -13.60 -27.41
CA GLU A 135 20.05 -14.89 -26.80
C GLU A 135 20.97 -15.72 -27.71
N ARG A 136 20.78 -15.62 -29.03
CA ARG A 136 21.54 -16.41 -30.02
C ARG A 136 22.86 -15.78 -30.43
N LEU A 137 23.00 -14.47 -30.22
CA LEU A 137 24.16 -13.69 -30.61
C LEU A 137 24.85 -13.16 -29.35
N PRO A 138 25.93 -13.80 -28.87
CA PRO A 138 26.60 -13.40 -27.62
C PRO A 138 27.21 -11.98 -27.64
N LEU A 139 27.19 -11.30 -28.79
CA LEU A 139 27.62 -9.90 -28.94
C LEU A 139 26.47 -8.89 -28.78
N LEU A 140 25.20 -9.33 -28.79
CA LEU A 140 24.02 -8.47 -28.67
C LEU A 140 23.39 -8.67 -27.28
N GLN A 141 23.78 -7.85 -26.31
CA GLN A 141 23.12 -7.83 -25.00
C GLN A 141 22.01 -6.77 -24.97
N VAL A 142 20.76 -7.19 -25.13
CA VAL A 142 19.60 -6.30 -24.92
C VAL A 142 19.29 -6.28 -23.42
N THR A 143 20.08 -5.53 -22.64
CA THR A 143 19.92 -5.45 -21.19
C THR A 143 18.70 -4.63 -20.76
N SER A 144 18.30 -3.64 -21.57
CA SER A 144 17.15 -2.80 -21.27
C SER A 144 16.56 -2.15 -22.52
N VAL A 145 15.29 -2.44 -22.80
CA VAL A 145 14.45 -1.60 -23.67
C VAL A 145 13.78 -0.54 -22.80
N CYS A 146 14.06 0.73 -23.13
CA CYS A 146 13.51 1.90 -22.45
C CYS A 146 12.79 2.79 -23.47
N SER A 147 11.65 3.35 -23.07
CA SER A 147 10.94 4.39 -23.81
C SER A 147 10.90 5.67 -22.98
N SER A 148 10.87 6.82 -23.63
CA SER A 148 10.74 8.12 -22.97
C SER A 148 9.42 8.77 -23.35
N ILE A 149 8.70 9.24 -22.35
CA ILE A 149 7.52 10.07 -22.55
C ILE A 149 7.94 11.47 -22.12
N SER A 150 7.86 12.44 -23.06
CA SER A 150 8.19 13.83 -22.80
C SER A 150 7.02 14.74 -23.17
N LEU A 151 6.47 15.42 -22.17
CA LEU A 151 5.33 16.32 -22.35
C LEU A 151 5.71 17.70 -22.90
N THR A 152 7.01 18.04 -22.92
CA THR A 152 7.49 19.31 -23.49
C THR A 152 7.31 19.39 -25.00
N ASN A 153 7.32 18.25 -25.68
CA ASN A 153 7.15 18.14 -27.13
C ASN A 153 5.98 17.25 -27.55
N SER A 154 5.12 16.81 -26.62
CA SER A 154 4.05 15.83 -26.89
C SER A 154 4.55 14.60 -27.68
N THR A 155 5.76 14.13 -27.40
CA THR A 155 6.45 13.09 -28.18
C THR A 155 6.70 11.86 -27.30
N ILE A 156 6.42 10.68 -27.86
CA ILE A 156 6.72 9.37 -27.26
C ILE A 156 7.82 8.72 -28.14
N ILE A 157 8.95 8.37 -27.54
CA ILE A 157 10.13 7.78 -28.22
C ILE A 157 10.46 6.43 -27.59
#